data_AF-A0A7J8JN82-F1
#
_entry.id   AF-A0A7J8JN82-F1
#
_cell.length_a   1.000
_cell.length_b   1.000
_cell.length_c   1.000
_cell.angle_alpha   90.00
_cell.angle_beta   90.00
_cell.angle_gamma   90.00
#
_symmetry.space_group_name_H-M   'P 1'
#
loop_
_entity.id
_entity.type
_entity.pdbx_description
1 polymer ?
#
loop_
_entity_poly.entity_id
_entity_poly.type
_entity_poly.pdbx_seq_one_letter_code
_entity_poly.pdbx_strand_id
1 'polypeptide(L)'
;MSRNYNDELQFLEKINKNSWRIKKGFVPNMQVEGVFYVNDALEKLMFEELRNACRGGGVGGFLPAMKQIGNVAALPGIVHRSIGLPDVHSGYGFAIGNMAAFDMNDPEAVVSPGGVGFDINCGVRLLRTNLDESDVQPVKEQLAQAMWSSSLVVPQVFREILGGEDRSGNCLTESYKSLIIRMDFSTPSSRYILRGVMKNILLNKRVLEYFLAAFLVSLCLFIHHLSPFPALSKTLNTTLSTYRVISGY
;
A
#
# COMPACT_ATOMS: atom_id res chain seq x y z
N MET A 1 27.40 -2.52 -14.93
CA MET A 1 28.29 -1.56 -14.22
C MET A 1 27.42 -0.54 -13.52
N SER A 2 27.66 -0.27 -12.24
CA SER A 2 26.96 0.79 -11.52
C SER A 2 27.44 2.14 -12.06
N ARG A 3 26.51 2.98 -12.53
CA ARG A 3 26.82 4.32 -13.05
C ARG A 3 27.18 5.24 -11.90
N ASN A 4 28.08 6.18 -12.16
CA ASN A 4 28.41 7.21 -11.16
C ASN A 4 27.28 8.26 -11.10
N TYR A 5 27.31 9.11 -10.06
CA TYR A 5 26.27 10.12 -9.87
C TYR A 5 26.12 11.09 -11.05
N ASN A 6 27.23 11.52 -11.67
CA ASN A 6 27.19 12.44 -12.80
C ASN A 6 26.59 11.79 -14.06
N ASP A 7 26.82 10.49 -14.27
CA ASP A 7 26.18 9.74 -15.35
C ASP A 7 24.65 9.64 -15.12
N GLU A 8 24.24 9.45 -13.87
CA GLU A 8 22.82 9.39 -13.50
C GLU A 8 22.10 10.73 -13.77
N LEU A 9 22.75 11.86 -13.50
CA LEU A 9 22.19 13.20 -13.74
C LEU A 9 21.80 13.44 -15.20
N GLN A 10 22.45 12.78 -16.16
CA GLN A 10 22.16 12.95 -17.59
C GLN A 10 20.74 12.52 -17.98
N PHE A 11 20.14 11.64 -17.17
CA PHE A 11 18.76 11.16 -17.35
C PHE A 11 17.73 12.00 -16.60
N LEU A 12 18.16 12.96 -15.77
CA LEU A 12 17.27 13.79 -14.99
C LEU A 12 17.15 15.17 -15.65
N GLU A 13 15.92 15.59 -15.91
CA GLU A 13 15.64 16.87 -16.57
C GLU A 13 14.57 17.63 -15.80
N LYS A 14 14.87 18.87 -15.39
CA LYS A 14 13.90 19.73 -14.73
C LYS A 14 12.87 20.21 -15.77
N ILE A 15 11.60 19.90 -15.55
CA ILE A 15 10.52 20.28 -16.48
C ILE A 15 10.02 21.68 -16.12
N ASN A 16 9.75 21.91 -14.83
CA ASN A 16 9.31 23.19 -14.30
C ASN A 16 9.80 23.35 -12.84
N LYS A 17 9.34 24.39 -12.15
CA LYS A 17 9.76 24.69 -10.77
C LYS A 17 9.61 23.49 -9.82
N ASN A 18 8.55 22.71 -9.99
CA ASN A 18 8.16 21.69 -9.02
C ASN A 18 8.19 20.25 -9.57
N SER A 19 8.81 20.01 -10.73
CA SER A 19 8.82 18.68 -11.33
C SER A 19 10.05 18.38 -12.17
N TRP A 20 10.42 17.11 -12.12
CA TRP A 20 11.55 16.54 -12.82
C TRP A 20 11.12 15.32 -13.61
N ARG A 21 11.67 15.18 -14.81
CA ARG A 21 11.55 14.00 -15.68
C ARG A 21 12.72 13.06 -15.39
N ILE A 22 12.42 11.77 -15.30
CA ILE A 22 13.38 10.67 -15.38
C ILE A 22 13.27 10.07 -16.78
N LYS A 23 14.27 10.34 -17.62
CA LYS A 23 14.32 9.87 -19.00
C LYS A 23 14.48 8.35 -19.07
N LYS A 24 13.97 7.75 -20.16
CA LYS A 24 14.22 6.34 -20.48
C LYS A 24 15.71 6.05 -20.50
N GLY A 25 16.08 4.86 -20.02
CA GLY A 25 17.48 4.45 -19.85
C GLY A 25 18.08 4.83 -18.49
N PHE A 26 17.35 5.58 -17.63
CA PHE A 26 17.74 5.73 -16.23
C PHE A 26 17.76 4.39 -15.49
N VAL A 27 16.86 3.50 -15.83
CA VAL A 27 16.89 2.08 -15.50
C VAL A 27 16.78 1.31 -16.82
N PRO A 28 17.42 0.13 -16.96
CA PRO A 28 17.24 -0.72 -18.13
C PRO A 28 15.75 -1.04 -18.37
N ASN A 29 15.37 -1.19 -19.63
CA ASN A 29 14.02 -1.63 -20.05
C ASN A 29 12.85 -0.72 -19.65
N MET A 30 13.09 0.56 -19.32
CA MET A 30 12.01 1.53 -19.11
C MET A 30 11.09 1.62 -20.34
N GLN A 31 9.82 1.24 -20.15
CA GLN A 31 8.76 1.29 -21.16
C GLN A 31 8.16 2.69 -21.29
N VAL A 32 8.14 3.42 -20.18
CA VAL A 32 7.68 4.82 -20.09
C VAL A 32 8.73 5.69 -19.39
N GLU A 33 8.55 7.01 -19.41
CA GLU A 33 9.35 7.92 -18.60
C GLU A 33 8.86 7.94 -17.14
N GLY A 34 9.74 8.34 -16.22
CA GLY A 34 9.35 8.69 -14.86
C GLY A 34 9.14 10.20 -14.70
N VAL A 35 8.34 10.60 -13.72
CA VAL A 35 8.24 11.98 -13.25
C VAL A 35 8.20 11.97 -11.73
N PHE A 36 8.82 12.95 -11.08
CA PHE A 36 8.58 13.20 -9.66
C PHE A 36 8.34 14.68 -9.41
N TYR A 37 7.50 14.97 -8.41
CA TYR A 37 7.13 16.31 -8.02
C TYR A 37 7.82 16.68 -6.71
N VAL A 38 8.49 17.81 -6.65
CA VAL A 38 9.21 18.27 -5.45
C VAL A 38 9.29 19.79 -5.42
N ASN A 39 9.33 20.39 -4.24
CA ASN A 39 9.75 21.80 -4.10
C ASN A 39 11.28 21.88 -3.88
N ASP A 40 11.81 23.10 -3.73
CA ASP A 40 13.26 23.33 -3.57
C ASP A 40 13.86 22.64 -2.33
N ALA A 41 13.06 22.38 -1.29
CA ALA A 41 13.52 21.69 -0.08
C ALA A 41 13.60 20.17 -0.31
N LEU A 42 12.54 19.58 -0.88
CA LEU A 42 12.43 18.16 -1.17
C LEU A 42 13.37 17.72 -2.30
N GLU A 43 13.62 18.60 -3.27
CA GLU A 43 14.58 18.36 -4.36
C GLU A 43 15.95 17.97 -3.79
N LYS A 44 16.44 18.71 -2.79
CA LYS A 44 17.75 18.43 -2.17
C LYS A 44 17.82 17.00 -1.60
N LEU A 45 16.76 16.58 -0.92
CA LEU A 45 16.67 15.24 -0.31
C LEU A 45 16.72 14.14 -1.37
N MET A 46 15.95 14.30 -2.46
CA MET A 46 15.91 13.33 -3.55
C MET A 46 17.28 13.17 -4.24
N PHE A 47 17.97 14.27 -4.52
CA PHE A 47 19.28 14.23 -5.17
C PHE A 47 20.40 13.75 -4.24
N GLU A 48 20.28 14.01 -2.93
CA GLU A 48 21.19 13.49 -1.92
C GLU A 48 21.03 11.98 -1.74
N GLU A 49 19.80 11.47 -1.71
CA GLU A 49 19.52 10.03 -1.67
C GLU A 49 20.14 9.31 -2.87
N LEU A 50 19.96 9.83 -4.08
CA LEU A 50 20.59 9.29 -5.29
C LEU A 50 22.12 9.34 -5.21
N ARG A 51 22.69 10.45 -4.74
CA ARG A 51 24.15 10.61 -4.58
C ARG A 51 24.72 9.59 -3.61
N ASN A 52 24.04 9.34 -2.49
CA ASN A 52 24.45 8.37 -1.49
C ASN A 52 24.41 6.95 -2.05
N ALA A 53 23.37 6.61 -2.81
CA ALA A 53 23.29 5.31 -3.48
C ALA A 53 24.45 5.06 -4.48
N CYS A 54 24.90 6.11 -5.20
CA CYS A 54 26.05 6.01 -6.10
C CYS A 54 27.40 5.85 -5.37
N ARG A 55 27.51 6.26 -4.10
CA ARG A 55 28.75 6.15 -3.30
C ARG A 55 28.96 4.76 -2.70
N GLY A 56 27.88 4.06 -2.36
CA GLY A 56 27.92 2.82 -1.57
C GLY A 56 28.41 1.56 -2.30
N GLY A 57 28.87 1.65 -3.54
CA GLY A 57 29.33 0.48 -4.31
C GLY A 57 28.27 -0.62 -4.49
N GLY A 58 26.99 -0.33 -4.20
CA GLY A 58 25.88 -1.30 -4.23
C GLY A 58 25.76 -2.19 -2.98
N VAL A 59 26.50 -1.94 -1.89
CA VAL A 59 26.46 -2.79 -0.68
C VAL A 59 25.85 -2.02 0.50
N GLY A 60 24.66 -2.45 0.92
CA GLY A 60 23.94 -1.89 2.08
C GLY A 60 23.14 -0.62 1.74
N GLY A 61 21.86 -0.61 2.13
CA GLY A 61 20.93 0.51 1.91
C GLY A 61 19.77 0.18 0.98
N PHE A 62 18.68 0.92 1.09
CA PHE A 62 17.55 0.82 0.17
C PHE A 62 17.90 1.45 -1.19
N LEU A 63 17.30 0.92 -2.25
CA LEU A 63 17.41 1.52 -3.58
C LEU A 63 16.72 2.90 -3.56
N PRO A 64 17.37 3.99 -4.01
CA PRO A 64 16.82 5.34 -3.87
C PRO A 64 15.49 5.46 -4.63
N ALA A 65 14.60 6.34 -4.15
CA ALA A 65 13.26 6.50 -4.67
C ALA A 65 13.25 6.77 -6.19
N MET A 66 14.18 7.59 -6.69
CA MET A 66 14.31 7.84 -8.14
C MET A 66 14.54 6.56 -8.94
N LYS A 67 15.35 5.63 -8.43
CA LYS A 67 15.61 4.34 -9.10
C LYS A 67 14.42 3.42 -9.03
N GLN A 68 13.69 3.44 -7.93
CA GLN A 68 12.43 2.69 -7.79
C GLN A 68 11.37 3.19 -8.78
N ILE A 69 11.20 4.51 -8.93
CA ILE A 69 10.33 5.10 -9.97
C ILE A 69 10.73 4.59 -11.37
N GLY A 70 12.03 4.54 -11.65
CA GLY A 70 12.58 4.00 -12.90
C GLY A 70 12.33 2.50 -13.10
N ASN A 71 12.45 1.69 -12.05
CA ASN A 71 12.13 0.26 -12.10
C ASN A 71 10.64 0.04 -12.40
N VAL A 72 9.78 0.81 -11.75
CA VAL A 72 8.33 0.77 -12.00
C VAL A 72 8.02 1.16 -13.44
N ALA A 73 8.72 2.16 -13.98
CA ALA A 73 8.61 2.57 -15.38
C ALA A 73 9.05 1.49 -16.40
N ALA A 74 9.72 0.43 -15.96
CA ALA A 74 10.14 -0.71 -16.78
C ALA A 74 9.14 -1.88 -16.78
N LEU A 75 8.10 -1.83 -15.94
CA LEU A 75 7.16 -2.93 -15.80
C LEU A 75 6.25 -3.07 -17.03
N PRO A 76 5.96 -4.29 -17.49
CA PRO A 76 5.02 -4.56 -18.58
C PRO A 76 3.62 -4.00 -18.35
N GLY A 77 3.04 -3.46 -19.42
CA GLY A 77 1.69 -2.88 -19.41
C GLY A 77 1.57 -1.53 -18.71
N ILE A 78 2.66 -0.91 -18.21
CA ILE A 78 2.58 0.41 -17.59
C ILE A 78 2.16 1.48 -18.61
N VAL A 79 1.18 2.31 -18.24
CA VAL A 79 0.67 3.37 -19.12
C VAL A 79 1.18 4.74 -18.72
N HIS A 80 1.43 5.57 -19.74
CA HIS A 80 1.88 6.96 -19.65
C HIS A 80 3.23 7.18 -18.94
N ARG A 81 3.28 7.07 -17.61
CA ARG A 81 4.45 7.42 -16.77
C ARG A 81 4.42 6.72 -15.41
N SER A 82 5.60 6.51 -14.82
CA SER A 82 5.74 6.23 -13.38
C SER A 82 5.90 7.55 -12.62
N ILE A 83 5.07 7.79 -11.60
CA ILE A 83 4.98 9.11 -10.96
C ILE A 83 5.34 9.02 -9.47
N GLY A 84 6.32 9.79 -9.02
CA GLY A 84 6.60 10.03 -7.60
C GLY A 84 5.91 11.29 -7.10
N LEU A 85 5.09 11.17 -6.06
CA LEU A 85 4.42 12.27 -5.37
C LEU A 85 5.40 13.08 -4.49
N PRO A 86 5.02 14.26 -3.97
CA PRO A 86 5.92 15.12 -3.19
C PRO A 86 6.53 14.51 -1.93
N ASP A 87 5.91 13.48 -1.37
CA ASP A 87 6.38 12.73 -0.21
C ASP A 87 7.12 11.44 -0.60
N VAL A 88 7.51 11.29 -1.87
CA VAL A 88 8.13 10.06 -2.37
C VAL A 88 9.44 9.74 -1.65
N HIS A 89 9.60 8.48 -1.23
CA HIS A 89 10.81 7.99 -0.59
C HIS A 89 10.97 6.48 -0.78
N SER A 90 12.18 5.98 -0.53
CA SER A 90 12.53 4.57 -0.69
C SER A 90 11.52 3.63 -0.01
N GLY A 91 10.96 2.71 -0.80
CA GLY A 91 10.03 1.66 -0.35
C GLY A 91 10.53 0.25 -0.69
N TYR A 92 9.60 -0.70 -0.84
CA TYR A 92 9.89 -2.10 -1.18
C TYR A 92 9.49 -2.40 -2.64
N GLY A 93 10.47 -2.33 -3.55
CA GLY A 93 10.25 -2.48 -5.00
C GLY A 93 9.72 -1.18 -5.63
N PHE A 94 8.54 -0.73 -5.21
CA PHE A 94 8.01 0.60 -5.50
C PHE A 94 8.44 1.57 -4.40
N ALA A 95 8.61 2.84 -4.75
CA ALA A 95 8.77 3.89 -3.74
C ALA A 95 7.43 4.16 -3.06
N ILE A 96 7.44 4.52 -1.78
CA ILE A 96 6.25 5.05 -1.10
C ILE A 96 5.92 6.38 -1.76
N GLY A 97 4.65 6.64 -2.05
CA GLY A 97 4.23 7.81 -2.84
C GLY A 97 4.45 7.62 -4.36
N ASN A 98 4.81 6.43 -4.85
CA ASN A 98 4.86 6.14 -6.28
C ASN A 98 3.50 5.66 -6.80
N MET A 99 2.98 6.38 -7.80
CA MET A 99 1.80 6.01 -8.56
C MET A 99 2.18 5.46 -9.94
N ALA A 100 1.56 4.36 -10.32
CA ALA A 100 1.63 3.78 -11.66
C ALA A 100 0.28 3.19 -12.04
N ALA A 101 -0.07 3.26 -13.32
CA ALA A 101 -1.26 2.64 -13.88
C ALA A 101 -0.84 1.62 -14.93
N PHE A 102 -1.60 0.53 -15.05
CA PHE A 102 -1.34 -0.58 -15.96
C PHE A 102 -2.57 -0.87 -16.82
N ASP A 103 -2.38 -1.16 -18.11
CA ASP A 103 -3.48 -1.48 -19.03
C ASP A 103 -3.96 -2.92 -18.81
N MET A 104 -5.17 -3.09 -18.28
CA MET A 104 -5.76 -4.40 -18.02
C MET A 104 -6.12 -5.19 -19.30
N ASN A 105 -6.07 -4.55 -20.48
CA ASN A 105 -6.26 -5.25 -21.76
C ASN A 105 -4.94 -5.84 -22.30
N ASP A 106 -3.79 -5.38 -21.82
CA ASP A 106 -2.50 -5.94 -22.18
C ASP A 106 -2.30 -7.25 -21.38
N PRO A 107 -2.19 -8.42 -22.06
CA PRO A 107 -2.01 -9.69 -21.38
C PRO A 107 -0.70 -9.79 -20.59
N GLU A 108 0.29 -8.95 -20.91
CA GLU A 108 1.57 -8.90 -20.20
C GLU A 108 1.52 -7.95 -18.99
N ALA A 109 0.44 -7.17 -18.81
CA ALA A 109 0.33 -6.23 -17.70
C ALA A 109 0.40 -6.93 -16.33
N VAL A 110 1.08 -6.27 -15.39
CA VAL A 110 1.38 -6.85 -14.08
C VAL A 110 0.61 -6.18 -12.95
N VAL A 111 0.35 -6.97 -11.89
CA VAL A 111 -0.04 -6.46 -10.57
C VAL A 111 1.08 -6.81 -9.60
N SER A 112 1.65 -5.81 -8.94
CA SER A 112 2.74 -6.01 -7.98
C SER A 112 2.26 -5.71 -6.56
N PRO A 113 2.31 -6.68 -5.62
CA PRO A 113 2.00 -6.42 -4.20
C PRO A 113 2.87 -5.30 -3.61
N GLY A 114 4.12 -5.18 -4.06
CA GLY A 114 5.03 -4.10 -3.64
C GLY A 114 4.56 -2.71 -4.06
N GLY A 115 3.73 -2.61 -5.11
CA GLY A 115 3.10 -1.35 -5.53
C GLY A 115 1.83 -0.99 -4.75
N VAL A 116 1.30 -1.92 -3.95
CA VAL A 116 0.17 -1.66 -3.03
C VAL A 116 0.69 -1.38 -1.62
N GLY A 117 1.70 -2.14 -1.18
CA GLY A 117 2.25 -2.06 0.18
C GLY A 117 1.75 -3.19 1.08
N PHE A 118 2.44 -3.39 2.20
CA PHE A 118 2.15 -4.46 3.15
C PHE A 118 0.85 -4.24 3.92
N ASP A 119 0.60 -2.99 4.34
CA ASP A 119 -0.65 -2.59 5.01
C ASP A 119 -1.70 -2.19 3.97
N ILE A 120 -2.35 -3.20 3.40
CA ILE A 120 -3.33 -3.02 2.33
C ILE A 120 -4.52 -2.21 2.85
N ASN A 121 -4.87 -1.16 2.12
CA ASN A 121 -5.92 -0.20 2.50
C ASN A 121 -5.59 0.59 3.79
N CYS A 122 -4.30 0.76 4.10
CA CYS A 122 -3.86 1.82 5.00
C CYS A 122 -4.46 3.14 4.51
N GLY A 123 -5.13 3.87 5.38
CA GLY A 123 -5.90 5.02 4.97
C GLY A 123 -6.46 5.79 6.14
N VAL A 124 -7.11 6.91 5.82
CA VAL A 124 -7.63 7.85 6.81
C VAL A 124 -9.14 7.98 6.65
N ARG A 125 -9.86 7.98 7.77
CA ARG A 125 -11.28 8.35 7.82
C ARG A 125 -11.43 9.62 8.64
N LEU A 126 -12.08 10.62 8.06
CA LEU A 126 -12.41 11.86 8.75
C LEU A 126 -13.88 11.82 9.21
N LEU A 127 -14.11 12.09 10.49
CA LEU A 127 -15.45 12.27 11.06
C LEU A 127 -15.62 13.73 11.46
N ARG A 128 -16.69 14.36 10.97
CA ARG A 128 -17.04 15.74 11.32
C ARG A 128 -18.12 15.75 12.39
N THR A 129 -17.94 16.58 13.41
CA THR A 129 -18.91 16.85 14.47
C THR A 129 -19.55 18.23 14.24
N ASN A 130 -20.54 18.57 15.06
CA ASN A 130 -21.10 19.93 15.12
C ASN A 130 -20.52 20.74 16.29
N LEU A 131 -19.35 20.33 16.81
CA LEU A 131 -18.66 21.01 17.91
C LEU A 131 -17.60 21.97 17.35
N ASP A 132 -17.44 23.10 18.00
CA ASP A 132 -16.34 24.02 17.74
C ASP A 132 -15.14 23.73 18.65
N GLU A 133 -13.98 24.31 18.32
CA GLU A 133 -12.77 24.15 19.14
C GLU A 133 -13.00 24.57 20.60
N SER A 134 -13.78 25.63 20.84
CA SER A 134 -14.12 26.13 22.18
C SER A 134 -14.89 25.12 23.02
N ASP A 135 -15.66 24.22 22.41
CA ASP A 135 -16.40 23.17 23.12
C ASP A 135 -15.46 22.04 23.57
N VAL A 136 -14.40 21.80 22.80
CA VAL A 136 -13.47 20.68 23.00
C VAL A 136 -12.32 21.07 23.93
N GLN A 137 -11.80 22.29 23.83
CA GLN A 137 -10.63 22.73 24.61
C GLN A 137 -10.74 22.47 26.13
N PRO A 138 -11.89 22.72 26.81
CA PRO A 138 -12.02 22.46 28.24
C PRO A 138 -11.99 20.97 28.61
N VAL A 139 -12.35 20.08 27.68
CA VAL A 139 -12.51 18.64 27.93
C VAL A 139 -11.50 17.77 27.17
N LYS A 140 -10.54 18.38 26.46
CA LYS A 140 -9.61 17.69 25.54
C LYS A 140 -8.87 16.50 26.17
N GLU A 141 -8.46 16.62 27.42
CA GLU A 141 -7.73 15.56 28.13
C GLU A 141 -8.67 14.38 28.45
N GLN A 142 -9.88 14.67 28.92
CA GLN A 142 -10.90 13.65 29.19
C GLN A 142 -11.32 12.95 27.90
N LEU A 143 -11.49 13.70 26.81
CA LEU A 143 -11.82 13.17 25.49
C LEU A 143 -10.69 12.28 24.95
N ALA A 144 -9.43 12.72 25.02
CA ALA A 144 -8.28 11.92 24.62
C ALA A 144 -8.17 10.63 25.45
N GLN A 145 -8.36 10.71 26.77
CA GLN A 145 -8.35 9.54 27.64
C GLN A 145 -9.50 8.59 27.33
N ALA A 146 -10.71 9.10 27.09
CA ALA A 146 -11.86 8.30 26.70
C ALA A 146 -11.63 7.61 25.34
N MET A 147 -11.04 8.31 24.37
CA MET A 147 -10.64 7.73 23.10
C MET A 147 -9.59 6.66 23.28
N TRP A 148 -8.55 6.86 24.10
CA TRP A 148 -7.54 5.85 24.38
C TRP A 148 -8.13 4.61 25.06
N SER A 149 -8.94 4.80 26.09
CA SER A 149 -9.59 3.70 26.83
C SER A 149 -10.63 2.94 26.00
N SER A 150 -11.29 3.61 25.05
CA SER A 150 -12.27 2.99 24.14
C SER A 150 -11.62 2.45 22.87
N SER A 151 -10.45 2.99 22.48
CA SER A 151 -9.65 2.48 21.38
C SER A 151 -9.02 1.20 21.86
N LEU A 152 -9.65 0.11 21.46
CA LEU A 152 -9.07 -1.22 21.51
C LEU A 152 -7.81 -1.20 20.63
N VAL A 153 -6.65 -0.88 21.23
CA VAL A 153 -5.35 -0.95 20.56
C VAL A 153 -5.10 -2.40 20.21
N VAL A 154 -5.46 -2.77 18.97
CA VAL A 154 -5.14 -3.95 18.16
C VAL A 154 -5.71 -5.35 18.52
N PRO A 155 -5.54 -6.03 19.69
CA PRO A 155 -6.06 -7.41 19.81
C PRO A 155 -7.57 -7.54 20.08
N GLN A 156 -8.23 -6.48 20.55
CA GLN A 156 -9.50 -6.67 21.27
C GLN A 156 -10.74 -6.48 20.37
N VAL A 157 -10.63 -5.71 19.29
CA VAL A 157 -11.65 -5.63 18.22
C VAL A 157 -11.90 -7.00 17.60
N PHE A 158 -10.82 -7.76 17.35
CA PHE A 158 -10.91 -9.09 16.75
C PHE A 158 -11.62 -10.10 17.65
N ARG A 159 -11.65 -9.88 18.97
CA ARG A 159 -12.26 -10.82 19.92
C ARG A 159 -13.68 -10.44 20.31
N GLU A 160 -14.00 -9.14 20.38
CA GLU A 160 -15.33 -8.66 20.79
C GLU A 160 -16.30 -8.48 19.61
N ILE A 161 -15.83 -8.09 18.41
CA ILE A 161 -16.69 -7.92 17.23
C ILE A 161 -16.84 -9.22 16.45
N LEU A 162 -15.80 -10.07 16.41
CA LEU A 162 -15.83 -11.38 15.74
C LEU A 162 -16.04 -12.55 16.72
N GLY A 163 -16.65 -12.28 17.88
CA GLY A 163 -17.02 -13.28 18.90
C GLY A 163 -18.01 -14.36 18.43
N GLY A 164 -18.32 -14.43 17.14
CA GLY A 164 -18.81 -15.63 16.49
C GLY A 164 -18.06 -15.76 15.17
N GLU A 165 -17.56 -16.96 14.86
CA GLU A 165 -17.25 -17.33 13.48
C GLU A 165 -18.44 -16.93 12.61
N ASP A 166 -18.28 -15.87 11.81
CA ASP A 166 -19.22 -15.61 10.73
C ASP A 166 -19.07 -16.77 9.73
N ARG A 167 -19.93 -17.78 9.87
CA ARG A 167 -20.03 -18.94 8.97
C ARG A 167 -20.40 -18.54 7.52
N SER A 168 -20.59 -17.25 7.22
CA SER A 168 -21.06 -16.78 5.91
C SER A 168 -19.96 -16.19 5.00
N GLY A 169 -18.75 -15.92 5.51
CA GLY A 169 -17.64 -15.43 4.68
C GLY A 169 -17.87 -14.06 4.01
N ASN A 170 -18.89 -13.31 4.45
CA ASN A 170 -19.37 -12.11 3.76
C ASN A 170 -18.65 -10.81 4.16
N CYS A 171 -17.97 -10.78 5.32
CA CYS A 171 -17.26 -9.57 5.77
C CYS A 171 -16.08 -9.18 4.86
N LEU A 172 -15.47 -10.11 4.13
CA LEU A 172 -14.40 -9.82 3.15
C LEU A 172 -14.95 -9.40 1.78
N THR A 173 -16.22 -9.67 1.49
CA THR A 173 -16.87 -9.34 0.21
C THR A 173 -17.76 -8.10 0.29
N GLU A 174 -18.26 -7.75 1.48
CA GLU A 174 -19.21 -6.64 1.70
C GLU A 174 -18.82 -5.69 2.87
N SER A 175 -17.53 -5.52 3.14
CA SER A 175 -16.98 -4.92 4.38
C SER A 175 -17.57 -3.55 4.79
N TYR A 176 -17.96 -2.70 3.85
CA TYR A 176 -18.51 -1.37 4.14
C TYR A 176 -20.03 -1.35 4.35
N LYS A 177 -20.75 -2.38 3.90
CA LYS A 177 -22.22 -2.46 3.98
C LYS A 177 -22.68 -3.14 5.27
N SER A 178 -21.90 -4.07 5.79
CA SER A 178 -22.30 -4.91 6.93
C SER A 178 -22.26 -4.18 8.28
N LEU A 179 -21.47 -3.10 8.40
CA LEU A 179 -21.32 -2.34 9.66
C LEU A 179 -21.85 -0.91 9.54
N ILE A 180 -23.17 -0.74 9.46
CA ILE A 180 -23.82 0.55 9.66
C ILE A 180 -23.93 0.80 11.16
N ILE A 181 -23.00 1.57 11.73
CA ILE A 181 -23.09 2.06 13.11
C ILE A 181 -24.04 3.26 13.11
N ARG A 182 -25.31 3.02 13.44
CA ARG A 182 -26.28 4.11 13.66
C ARG A 182 -26.01 4.72 15.04
N MET A 183 -25.20 5.78 15.09
CA MET A 183 -25.02 6.56 16.32
C MET A 183 -26.20 7.53 16.45
N ASP A 184 -27.17 7.17 17.29
CA ASP A 184 -28.31 8.03 17.61
C ASP A 184 -27.89 9.03 18.70
N PHE A 185 -27.85 10.32 18.35
CA PHE A 185 -27.48 11.41 19.26
C PHE A 185 -28.69 12.05 19.96
N SER A 186 -29.88 11.46 19.84
CA SER A 186 -31.13 12.11 20.30
C SER A 186 -31.57 11.79 21.73
N THR A 187 -30.78 11.08 22.56
CA THR A 187 -31.17 10.87 23.97
C THR A 187 -30.00 10.92 24.98
N PRO A 188 -30.24 11.40 26.23
CA PRO A 188 -29.19 11.78 27.17
C PRO A 188 -28.61 10.62 27.99
N SER A 189 -28.87 9.36 27.65
CA SER A 189 -28.49 8.24 28.52
C SER A 189 -28.26 6.97 27.72
N SER A 190 -27.00 6.60 27.58
CA SER A 190 -26.53 5.31 27.12
C SER A 190 -27.27 4.15 27.82
N ARG A 191 -27.91 3.28 27.05
CA ARG A 191 -28.14 1.89 27.46
C ARG A 191 -28.18 0.97 26.24
N TYR A 192 -27.05 0.29 26.06
CA TYR A 192 -26.80 -0.96 25.37
C TYR A 192 -28.04 -1.77 24.90
N ILE A 193 -28.11 -2.08 23.60
CA ILE A 193 -27.94 -3.43 23.01
C ILE A 193 -28.37 -3.35 21.53
N LEU A 194 -27.41 -3.63 20.64
CA LEU A 194 -27.58 -3.80 19.21
C LEU A 194 -28.66 -4.87 18.89
N ARG A 195 -29.72 -4.48 18.20
CA ARG A 195 -30.50 -5.40 17.36
C ARG A 195 -30.50 -4.87 15.94
N GLY A 196 -29.66 -5.48 15.08
CA GLY A 196 -29.56 -5.18 13.66
C GLY A 196 -29.77 -6.43 12.83
N VAL A 197 -30.91 -6.46 12.13
CA VAL A 197 -31.37 -7.50 11.21
C VAL A 197 -30.86 -7.23 9.78
N MET A 198 -30.63 -8.34 9.06
CA MET A 198 -30.29 -8.56 7.64
C MET A 198 -30.82 -7.56 6.57
N LYS A 199 -30.06 -7.38 5.46
CA LYS A 199 -30.29 -8.04 4.12
C LYS A 199 -29.41 -7.45 2.99
N ASN A 200 -28.66 -8.35 2.34
CA ASN A 200 -28.15 -8.45 0.94
C ASN A 200 -27.89 -7.21 0.06
N ILE A 201 -26.77 -7.20 -0.70
CA ILE A 201 -26.71 -6.97 -2.17
C ILE A 201 -25.33 -7.34 -2.75
N LEU A 202 -25.36 -8.35 -3.64
CA LEU A 202 -24.39 -8.83 -4.67
C LEU A 202 -23.28 -7.86 -5.10
N LEU A 203 -22.06 -8.37 -5.34
CA LEU A 203 -21.18 -7.97 -6.46
C LEU A 203 -19.99 -8.94 -6.76
N ASN A 204 -19.87 -9.24 -8.06
CA ASN A 204 -18.79 -9.75 -8.92
C ASN A 204 -17.64 -10.65 -8.37
N LYS A 205 -17.68 -11.94 -8.74
CA LYS A 205 -16.71 -13.00 -8.36
C LYS A 205 -15.26 -12.78 -8.80
N ARG A 206 -14.99 -12.04 -9.88
CA ARG A 206 -13.62 -11.93 -10.42
C ARG A 206 -12.69 -11.09 -9.56
N VAL A 207 -13.18 -10.06 -8.88
CA VAL A 207 -12.33 -9.21 -8.00
C VAL A 207 -11.92 -9.96 -6.73
N LEU A 208 -12.77 -10.88 -6.27
CA LEU A 208 -12.55 -11.68 -5.08
C LEU A 208 -11.43 -12.72 -5.25
N GLU A 209 -11.33 -13.32 -6.45
CA GLU A 209 -10.26 -14.29 -6.76
C GLU A 209 -8.86 -13.65 -6.71
N TYR A 210 -8.72 -12.40 -7.16
CA TYR A 210 -7.44 -11.67 -7.09
C TYR A 210 -7.08 -11.25 -5.65
N PHE A 211 -8.05 -10.85 -4.85
CA PHE A 211 -7.84 -10.52 -3.43
C PHE A 211 -7.40 -11.73 -2.61
N LEU A 212 -8.03 -12.89 -2.84
CA LEU A 212 -7.65 -14.15 -2.19
C LEU A 212 -6.26 -14.63 -2.60
N ALA A 213 -5.90 -14.48 -3.87
CA ALA A 213 -4.56 -14.84 -4.35
C ALA A 213 -3.47 -13.97 -3.68
N ALA A 214 -3.66 -12.65 -3.62
CA ALA A 214 -2.69 -11.74 -2.99
C ALA A 214 -2.56 -11.99 -1.47
N PHE A 215 -3.68 -12.26 -0.79
CA PHE A 215 -3.68 -12.57 0.64
C PHE A 215 -3.01 -13.91 0.97
N LEU A 216 -3.26 -14.95 0.17
CA LEU A 216 -2.66 -16.27 0.35
C LEU A 216 -1.15 -16.27 0.09
N VAL A 217 -0.67 -15.45 -0.86
CA VAL A 217 0.78 -15.30 -1.11
C VAL A 217 1.46 -14.60 0.07
N SER A 218 0.87 -13.52 0.60
CA SER A 218 1.38 -12.83 1.79
C SER A 218 1.39 -13.74 3.03
N LEU A 219 0.33 -14.54 3.22
CA LEU A 219 0.22 -15.47 4.35
C LEU A 219 1.23 -16.62 4.24
N CYS A 220 1.45 -17.17 3.05
CA CYS A 220 2.46 -18.21 2.82
C CYS A 220 3.89 -17.72 3.08
N LEU A 221 4.22 -16.49 2.66
CA LEU A 221 5.53 -15.88 2.91
C LEU A 221 5.75 -15.62 4.41
N PHE A 222 4.69 -15.21 5.12
CA PHE A 222 4.73 -14.99 6.56
C PHE A 222 4.91 -16.29 7.36
N ILE A 223 4.18 -17.36 6.98
CA ILE A 223 4.28 -18.67 7.64
C ILE A 223 5.64 -19.33 7.39
N HIS A 224 6.23 -19.17 6.20
CA HIS A 224 7.55 -19.73 5.88
C HIS A 224 8.68 -19.11 6.70
N HIS A 225 8.49 -17.88 7.21
CA HIS A 225 9.46 -17.22 8.09
C HIS A 225 9.37 -17.65 9.55
N LEU A 226 8.26 -18.29 9.96
CA LEU A 226 7.96 -18.57 11.38
C LEU A 226 8.14 -20.03 11.81
N SER A 227 8.16 -21.04 10.91
CA SER A 227 8.51 -22.42 11.26
C SER A 227 8.76 -23.33 10.04
N PRO A 228 9.84 -24.15 9.99
CA PRO A 228 10.04 -25.13 8.93
C PRO A 228 9.25 -26.41 9.25
N PHE A 229 7.99 -26.49 8.82
CA PHE A 229 7.20 -27.74 8.91
C PHE A 229 7.23 -28.52 7.58
N PRO A 230 7.64 -29.81 7.57
CA PRO A 230 7.80 -30.60 6.33
C PRO A 230 6.50 -30.87 5.55
N ALA A 231 5.33 -30.72 6.19
CA ALA A 231 4.04 -31.06 5.58
C ALA A 231 3.54 -30.04 4.54
N LEU A 232 4.15 -28.84 4.47
CA LEU A 232 3.79 -27.82 3.47
C LEU A 232 4.50 -28.01 2.11
N SER A 233 5.50 -28.89 2.02
CA SER A 233 6.37 -28.98 0.82
C SER A 233 5.67 -29.56 -0.42
N LYS A 234 4.64 -30.40 -0.25
CA LYS A 234 3.89 -30.98 -1.38
C LYS A 234 2.95 -29.97 -2.05
N THR A 235 2.28 -29.13 -1.27
CA THR A 235 1.41 -28.07 -1.80
C THR A 235 2.24 -26.91 -2.36
N LEU A 236 3.37 -26.57 -1.72
CA LEU A 236 4.34 -25.60 -2.25
C LEU A 236 4.95 -26.04 -3.58
N ASN A 237 5.22 -27.34 -3.81
CA ASN A 237 5.78 -27.78 -5.09
C ASN A 237 4.82 -27.60 -6.29
N THR A 238 3.51 -27.64 -6.06
CA THR A 238 2.51 -27.37 -7.10
C THR A 238 2.36 -25.86 -7.36
N THR A 239 2.45 -25.04 -6.31
CA THR A 239 2.42 -23.57 -6.44
C THR A 239 3.75 -23.00 -6.98
N LEU A 240 4.89 -23.60 -6.61
CA LEU A 240 6.22 -23.25 -7.12
C LEU A 240 6.45 -23.72 -8.56
N SER A 241 5.82 -24.80 -9.03
CA SER A 241 5.88 -25.14 -10.47
C SER A 241 5.15 -24.10 -11.32
N THR A 242 4.14 -23.44 -10.75
CA THR A 242 3.47 -22.30 -11.38
C THR A 242 4.36 -21.05 -11.36
N TYR A 243 5.15 -20.85 -10.30
CA TYR A 243 6.15 -19.77 -10.20
C TYR A 243 7.34 -19.95 -11.15
N ARG A 244 7.80 -21.19 -11.42
CA ARG A 244 8.85 -21.47 -12.42
C ARG A 244 8.45 -21.18 -13.86
N VAL A 245 7.15 -21.12 -14.15
CA VAL A 245 6.65 -20.71 -15.48
C VAL A 245 6.61 -19.18 -15.63
N ILE A 246 6.69 -18.43 -14.52
CA ILE A 246 6.54 -16.96 -14.51
C ILE A 246 7.86 -16.23 -14.25
N SER A 247 8.82 -16.82 -13.53
CA SER A 247 10.18 -16.28 -13.43
C SER A 247 11.11 -17.02 -14.41
N GLY A 248 11.26 -16.49 -15.63
CA GLY A 248 12.22 -16.99 -16.61
C GLY A 248 13.67 -16.82 -16.14
N TYR A 249 14.15 -17.82 -15.40
CA TYR A 249 15.50 -18.37 -15.50
C TYR A 249 15.40 -19.78 -16.05
#